data_AF-Z4YHM2-F1
#
_entry.id   AF-Z4YHM2-F1
#
_cell.length_a   1.000
_cell.length_b   1.000
_cell.length_c   1.000
_cell.angle_alpha   90.00
_cell.angle_beta   90.00
_cell.angle_gamma   90.00
#
_symmetry.space_group_name_H-M   'P 1'
#
loop_
_entity.id
_entity.type
_entity.pdbx_description
1 polymer ?
#
loop_
_entity_poly.entity_id
_entity_poly.type
_entity_poly.pdbx_seq_one_letter_code
_entity_poly.pdbx_strand_id
1 'polypeptide(L)'
;MEPQAKRRKEMDDYDDTWEVLPVLSDEQSQDPELLPAYAAPILERRETSRLVKELSLIHPLPNLQHIKRVRPCKHKDSPHPLEVIVCLVSDVQSTDPKKVTLSHLLHTQCFNSNGLGDPFIVQIPANPPLTRPQFEKASKHWPTSFHEDKLVTFALKGQLFTAHQKTKMREYMCVAVKAAKSGRELGMDAVGAVIVDPKTEQIIAVAHDCKRGSHPLHHAVMVCIDLVACGQDGGAYKYEKYPACRFSCSNSVCDGKETGLPYICTGYDLYVTREPCVMCAMALVHSRISRVFYGASTADGAFGSRYKIHCQKDLNHRFEVFKGVMVNACEDLCKE
;
A
#
# COMPACT_ATOMS: atom_id res chain seq x y z
N MET A 1 -30.45 34.68 -42.12
CA MET A 1 -29.89 34.74 -40.76
C MET A 1 -29.95 33.34 -40.19
N GLU A 2 -28.84 32.60 -40.27
CA GLU A 2 -28.71 31.30 -39.63
C GLU A 2 -28.57 31.49 -38.11
N PRO A 3 -29.17 30.62 -37.28
CA PRO A 3 -29.03 30.71 -35.83
C PRO A 3 -27.63 30.21 -35.41
N GLN A 4 -26.94 31.04 -34.63
CA GLN A 4 -25.61 30.74 -34.09
C GLN A 4 -25.62 29.47 -33.23
N ALA A 5 -24.70 28.56 -33.54
CA ALA A 5 -24.46 27.35 -32.77
C ALA A 5 -24.04 27.69 -31.33
N LYS A 6 -24.75 27.11 -30.36
CA LYS A 6 -24.39 27.18 -28.93
C LYS A 6 -22.99 26.60 -28.72
N ARG A 7 -22.05 27.42 -28.24
CA ARG A 7 -20.78 26.95 -27.65
C ARG A 7 -21.10 25.98 -26.53
N ARG A 8 -20.74 24.71 -26.70
CA ARG A 8 -20.73 23.73 -25.60
C ARG A 8 -19.68 24.15 -24.58
N LYS A 9 -20.12 24.33 -23.34
CA LYS A 9 -19.26 24.51 -22.16
C LYS A 9 -18.88 23.11 -21.66
N GLU A 10 -17.90 22.48 -22.31
CA GLU A 10 -17.39 21.15 -21.92
C GLU A 10 -16.23 21.31 -20.92
N MET A 11 -16.55 21.63 -19.68
CA MET A 11 -15.69 21.47 -18.50
C MET A 11 -16.54 21.89 -17.32
N ASP A 12 -17.05 20.95 -16.53
CA ASP A 12 -17.49 21.11 -15.12
C ASP A 12 -18.51 20.02 -14.65
N ASP A 13 -18.45 18.78 -15.15
CA ASP A 13 -19.39 17.74 -14.67
C ASP A 13 -18.76 16.35 -14.52
N TYR A 14 -17.59 16.28 -13.89
CA TYR A 14 -17.19 15.02 -13.26
C TYR A 14 -17.70 15.06 -11.82
N ASP A 15 -18.53 14.07 -11.48
CA ASP A 15 -18.92 13.76 -10.10
C ASP A 15 -17.67 13.84 -9.21
N ASP A 16 -17.72 14.77 -8.25
CA ASP A 16 -16.55 15.24 -7.53
C ASP A 16 -16.11 14.30 -6.40
N THR A 17 -16.70 13.11 -6.37
CA THR A 17 -16.54 12.10 -5.32
C THR A 17 -15.43 11.12 -5.69
N TRP A 18 -14.19 11.57 -5.58
CA TRP A 18 -13.02 10.69 -5.60
C TRP A 18 -12.37 10.59 -4.22
N GLU A 19 -11.85 9.40 -3.91
CA GLU A 19 -11.09 9.13 -2.69
C GLU A 19 -9.63 8.82 -3.03
N VAL A 20 -8.73 9.30 -2.18
CA VAL A 20 -7.31 8.99 -2.27
C VAL A 20 -6.99 7.92 -1.26
N LEU A 21 -6.63 6.75 -1.76
CA LEU A 21 -6.33 5.59 -0.92
C LEU A 21 -4.86 5.20 -1.08
N PRO A 22 -4.18 4.80 0.01
CA PRO A 22 -2.83 4.29 -0.08
C PRO A 22 -2.82 2.96 -0.82
N VAL A 23 -1.76 2.69 -1.56
CA VAL A 23 -1.49 1.37 -2.12
C VAL A 23 -0.66 0.58 -1.12
N LEU A 24 -1.35 -0.29 -0.40
CA LEU A 24 -0.78 -1.10 0.68
C LEU A 24 0.06 -2.26 0.15
N SER A 25 1.08 -2.65 0.91
CA SER A 25 1.86 -3.87 0.68
C SER A 25 0.98 -5.13 0.74
N ASP A 26 1.48 -6.25 0.22
CA ASP A 26 0.77 -7.53 0.31
C ASP A 26 0.54 -7.93 1.76
N GLU A 27 1.55 -7.76 2.62
CA GLU A 27 1.49 -8.02 4.05
C GLU A 27 0.37 -7.23 4.75
N GLN A 28 0.06 -6.02 4.29
CA GLN A 28 -0.98 -5.14 4.86
C GLN A 28 -2.38 -5.36 4.24
N SER A 29 -2.46 -5.95 3.05
CA SER A 29 -3.71 -6.04 2.28
C SER A 29 -4.30 -7.45 2.21
N GLN A 30 -3.49 -8.49 2.39
CA GLN A 30 -3.95 -9.87 2.37
C GLN A 30 -4.75 -10.23 3.61
N ASP A 31 -5.62 -11.23 3.47
CA ASP A 31 -6.32 -11.81 4.60
C ASP A 31 -5.34 -12.51 5.56
N PRO A 32 -5.61 -12.51 6.87
CA PRO A 32 -4.73 -13.17 7.83
C PRO A 32 -4.58 -14.64 7.49
N GLU A 33 -3.35 -15.07 7.23
CA GLU A 33 -3.00 -16.48 7.13
C GLU A 33 -3.28 -17.18 8.48
N LEU A 34 -3.73 -18.43 8.43
CA LEU A 34 -4.10 -19.20 9.60
C LEU A 34 -3.23 -20.45 9.73
N LEU A 35 -2.88 -20.77 10.97
CA LEU A 35 -2.17 -21.99 11.33
C LEU A 35 -3.00 -22.86 12.27
N PRO A 36 -2.99 -24.19 12.09
CA PRO A 36 -3.61 -25.09 13.04
C PRO A 36 -2.76 -25.21 14.32
N ALA A 37 -3.41 -25.06 15.47
CA ALA A 37 -2.80 -25.22 16.77
C ALA A 37 -3.64 -26.13 17.66
N TYR A 38 -2.99 -26.87 18.56
CA TYR A 38 -3.67 -27.58 19.64
C TYR A 38 -4.00 -26.60 20.76
N ALA A 39 -5.28 -26.52 21.10
CA ALA A 39 -5.78 -25.85 22.28
C ALA A 39 -6.38 -26.87 23.26
N ALA A 40 -6.44 -26.52 24.54
CA ALA A 40 -7.06 -27.34 25.57
C ALA A 40 -7.94 -26.49 26.49
N PRO A 41 -9.06 -27.03 26.99
CA PRO A 41 -9.84 -26.42 28.06
C PRO A 41 -9.00 -26.21 29.32
N ILE A 42 -9.11 -25.06 29.98
CA ILE A 42 -8.68 -24.91 31.38
C ILE A 42 -9.90 -25.15 32.25
N LEU A 43 -9.92 -26.28 32.97
CA LEU A 43 -11.03 -26.72 33.80
C LEU A 43 -11.19 -25.86 35.06
N GLU A 44 -10.08 -25.34 35.61
CA GLU A 44 -10.08 -24.53 36.83
C GLU A 44 -9.36 -23.19 36.64
N ARG A 45 -10.05 -22.05 36.85
CA ARG A 45 -9.45 -20.71 36.64
C ARG A 45 -8.17 -20.47 37.44
N ARG A 46 -8.09 -21.00 38.67
CA ARG A 46 -6.93 -20.82 39.57
C ARG A 46 -5.63 -21.36 38.99
N GLU A 47 -5.71 -22.37 38.12
CA GLU A 47 -4.55 -23.02 37.51
C GLU A 47 -3.98 -22.25 36.32
N THR A 48 -4.67 -21.23 35.80
CA THR A 48 -4.31 -20.53 34.56
C THR A 48 -2.89 -19.99 34.55
N SER A 49 -2.45 -19.31 35.63
CA SER A 49 -1.11 -18.70 35.67
C SER A 49 -0.01 -19.76 35.68
N ARG A 50 -0.22 -20.87 36.40
CA ARG A 50 0.70 -22.02 36.44
C ARG A 50 0.78 -22.67 35.06
N LEU A 51 -0.36 -23.03 34.48
CA LEU A 51 -0.43 -23.69 33.17
C LEU A 51 0.21 -22.86 32.06
N VAL A 52 -0.05 -21.54 32.01
CA VAL A 52 0.58 -20.66 31.01
C VAL A 52 2.10 -20.61 31.16
N LYS A 53 2.63 -20.55 32.39
CA LYS A 53 4.07 -20.55 32.65
C LYS A 53 4.71 -21.88 32.24
N GLU A 54 4.16 -23.00 32.70
CA GLU A 54 4.66 -24.34 32.39
C GLU A 54 4.61 -24.62 30.87
N LEU A 55 3.48 -24.32 30.22
CA LEU A 55 3.35 -24.46 28.77
C LEU A 55 4.32 -23.55 27.99
N SER A 56 4.67 -22.38 28.52
CA SER A 56 5.66 -21.50 27.88
C SER A 56 7.08 -22.01 27.97
N LEU A 57 7.38 -22.87 28.94
CA LEU A 57 8.68 -23.53 29.06
C LEU A 57 8.77 -24.76 28.15
N ILE A 58 7.70 -25.55 28.03
CA ILE A 58 7.70 -26.81 27.28
C ILE A 58 7.42 -26.58 25.80
N HIS A 59 6.42 -25.75 25.51
CA HIS A 59 5.96 -25.41 24.15
C HIS A 59 5.97 -23.90 23.98
N PRO A 60 7.15 -23.27 23.82
CA PRO A 60 7.21 -21.87 23.45
C PRO A 60 6.54 -21.67 22.09
N LEU A 61 5.93 -20.50 21.89
CA LEU A 61 5.33 -20.11 20.62
C LEU A 61 6.20 -19.01 19.97
N PRO A 62 7.38 -19.37 19.40
CA PRO A 62 8.26 -18.39 18.77
C PRO A 62 7.52 -17.71 17.61
N ASN A 63 7.81 -16.42 17.41
CA ASN A 63 7.19 -15.59 16.35
C ASN A 63 5.66 -15.40 16.44
N LEU A 64 5.00 -15.88 17.49
CA LEU A 64 3.55 -15.73 17.73
C LEU A 64 3.25 -14.88 18.98
N GLN A 65 4.11 -13.89 19.26
CA GLN A 65 3.98 -13.01 20.42
C GLN A 65 2.71 -12.16 20.38
N HIS A 66 2.13 -11.96 19.19
CA HIS A 66 0.85 -11.30 19.02
C HIS A 66 -0.33 -12.13 19.51
N ILE A 67 -0.19 -13.45 19.60
CA ILE A 67 -1.28 -14.33 20.02
C ILE A 67 -1.41 -14.34 21.54
N LYS A 68 -2.59 -14.01 22.06
CA LYS A 68 -2.87 -14.17 23.50
C LYS A 68 -3.04 -15.64 23.79
N ARG A 69 -2.14 -16.25 24.58
CA ARG A 69 -2.13 -17.71 24.80
C ARG A 69 -3.44 -18.27 25.38
N VAL A 70 -4.19 -17.47 26.14
CA VAL A 70 -5.45 -17.86 26.78
C VAL A 70 -6.60 -17.01 26.23
N ARG A 71 -7.76 -17.64 26.07
CA ARG A 71 -9.03 -16.95 25.76
C ARG A 71 -10.17 -17.43 26.67
N PRO A 72 -11.22 -16.62 26.87
CA PRO A 72 -12.50 -17.12 27.37
C PRO A 72 -13.08 -18.19 26.44
N CYS A 73 -13.76 -19.19 27.00
CA CYS A 73 -14.49 -20.16 26.18
C CYS A 73 -15.53 -19.45 25.30
N LYS A 74 -15.69 -19.92 24.06
CA LYS A 74 -16.64 -19.33 23.10
C LYS A 74 -18.10 -19.55 23.50
N HIS A 75 -18.40 -20.65 24.17
CA HIS A 75 -19.76 -21.01 24.58
C HIS A 75 -20.00 -20.63 26.03
N LYS A 76 -21.02 -19.79 26.28
CA LYS A 76 -21.35 -19.32 27.65
C LYS A 76 -21.78 -20.45 28.58
N ASP A 77 -22.35 -21.51 28.03
CA ASP A 77 -22.81 -22.70 28.78
C ASP A 77 -21.74 -23.80 28.86
N SER A 78 -20.50 -23.50 28.45
CA SER A 78 -19.41 -24.46 28.51
C SER A 78 -19.06 -24.85 29.95
N PRO A 79 -18.74 -26.12 30.22
CA PRO A 79 -18.30 -26.56 31.55
C PRO A 79 -16.95 -25.97 31.96
N HIS A 80 -16.19 -25.36 31.03
CA HIS A 80 -14.89 -24.77 31.31
C HIS A 80 -14.86 -23.26 30.97
N PRO A 81 -14.24 -22.44 31.83
CA PRO A 81 -14.27 -20.99 31.67
C PRO A 81 -13.29 -20.45 30.62
N LEU A 82 -12.17 -21.14 30.40
CA LEU A 82 -11.05 -20.66 29.60
C LEU A 82 -10.52 -21.77 28.69
N GLU A 83 -9.78 -21.37 27.67
CA GLU A 83 -9.07 -22.24 26.73
C GLU A 83 -7.66 -21.71 26.53
N VAL A 84 -6.67 -22.59 26.40
CA VAL A 84 -5.26 -22.24 26.25
C VAL A 84 -4.65 -22.93 25.03
N ILE A 85 -3.80 -22.21 24.31
CA ILE A 85 -2.96 -22.81 23.26
C ILE A 85 -1.83 -23.60 23.90
N VAL A 86 -1.73 -24.87 23.51
CA VAL A 86 -0.68 -25.80 23.94
C VAL A 86 0.55 -25.63 23.04
N CYS A 87 0.43 -25.98 21.75
CA CYS A 87 1.50 -25.95 20.75
C CYS A 87 0.93 -25.87 19.32
N LEU A 88 1.78 -25.68 18.30
CA LEU A 88 1.35 -25.79 16.91
C LEU A 88 1.21 -27.26 16.51
N VAL A 89 0.29 -27.54 15.59
CA VAL A 89 0.13 -28.91 15.07
C VAL A 89 1.40 -29.37 14.32
N SER A 90 2.12 -28.43 13.69
CA SER A 90 3.40 -28.69 13.02
C SER A 90 4.51 -29.19 13.94
N ASP A 91 4.41 -28.92 15.24
CA ASP A 91 5.44 -29.26 16.22
C ASP A 91 5.29 -30.71 16.72
N VAL A 92 4.19 -31.37 16.36
CA VAL A 92 3.81 -32.70 16.85
C VAL A 92 3.89 -33.71 15.72
N GLN A 93 4.72 -34.74 15.90
CA GLN A 93 4.81 -35.87 14.98
C GLN A 93 3.67 -36.86 15.24
N SER A 94 2.54 -36.72 14.53
CA SER A 94 1.38 -37.62 14.65
C SER A 94 0.88 -38.09 13.28
N THR A 95 0.45 -39.35 13.21
CA THR A 95 -0.20 -39.95 12.03
C THR A 95 -1.68 -39.58 11.89
N ASP A 96 -2.34 -39.17 12.99
CA ASP A 96 -3.72 -38.66 12.99
C ASP A 96 -3.81 -37.46 13.95
N PRO A 97 -3.77 -36.21 13.43
CA PRO A 97 -3.80 -35.02 14.24
C PRO A 97 -5.05 -34.87 15.11
N LYS A 98 -6.17 -35.53 14.75
CA LYS A 98 -7.45 -35.40 15.47
C LYS A 98 -7.56 -36.31 16.69
N LYS A 99 -6.67 -37.29 16.85
CA LYS A 99 -6.69 -38.27 17.96
C LYS A 99 -5.54 -38.11 18.95
N VAL A 100 -4.90 -36.94 18.95
CA VAL A 100 -3.78 -36.65 19.83
C VAL A 100 -4.27 -36.39 21.25
N THR A 101 -3.63 -37.02 22.24
CA THR A 101 -3.95 -36.87 23.68
C THR A 101 -3.04 -35.84 24.34
N LEU A 102 -3.44 -35.30 25.50
CA LEU A 102 -2.57 -34.42 26.30
C LEU A 102 -1.24 -35.08 26.65
N SER A 103 -1.25 -36.37 27.00
CA SER A 103 -0.03 -37.12 27.32
C SER A 103 0.95 -37.15 26.16
N HIS A 104 0.45 -37.26 24.92
CA HIS A 104 1.28 -37.20 23.72
C HIS A 104 1.83 -35.78 23.48
N LEU A 105 1.03 -34.74 23.74
CA LEU A 105 1.47 -33.35 23.60
C LEU A 105 2.50 -32.95 24.67
N LEU A 106 2.38 -33.48 25.88
CA LEU A 106 3.07 -32.96 27.07
C LEU A 106 4.05 -33.98 27.67
N HIS A 107 4.65 -34.83 26.82
CA HIS A 107 5.46 -36.01 27.14
C HIS A 107 6.61 -35.86 28.17
N THR A 108 6.88 -34.64 28.66
CA THR A 108 7.82 -34.33 29.74
C THR A 108 7.34 -34.82 31.11
N GLN A 109 8.20 -35.57 31.81
CA GLN A 109 7.95 -36.17 33.14
C GLN A 109 7.59 -35.17 34.26
N CYS A 110 7.69 -33.86 34.03
CA CYS A 110 7.48 -32.82 35.03
C CYS A 110 6.21 -31.97 34.80
N PHE A 111 5.41 -32.22 33.76
CA PHE A 111 4.21 -31.42 33.51
C PHE A 111 3.01 -31.99 34.28
N ASN A 112 2.43 -31.18 35.16
CA ASN A 112 1.22 -31.55 35.87
C ASN A 112 0.00 -31.08 35.06
N SER A 113 -0.56 -32.00 34.27
CA SER A 113 -1.74 -31.79 33.43
C SER A 113 -3.05 -31.57 34.19
N ASN A 114 -3.03 -31.61 35.53
CA ASN A 114 -4.21 -31.28 36.32
C ASN A 114 -4.72 -29.88 35.96
N GLY A 115 -6.01 -29.80 35.67
CA GLY A 115 -6.68 -28.58 35.25
C GLY A 115 -6.74 -28.34 33.74
N LEU A 116 -6.16 -29.23 32.91
CA LEU A 116 -6.38 -29.23 31.46
C LEU A 116 -7.36 -30.33 31.04
N GLY A 117 -8.26 -30.00 30.12
CA GLY A 117 -9.14 -30.96 29.45
C GLY A 117 -8.54 -31.51 28.14
N ASP A 118 -9.30 -32.35 27.46
CA ASP A 118 -8.86 -32.96 26.20
C ASP A 118 -8.54 -31.91 25.12
N PRO A 119 -7.44 -32.11 24.35
CA PRO A 119 -7.02 -31.14 23.37
C PRO A 119 -7.90 -31.19 22.12
N PHE A 120 -8.02 -30.05 21.44
CA PHE A 120 -8.74 -29.89 20.19
C PHE A 120 -7.99 -28.92 19.27
N ILE A 121 -8.28 -28.99 17.96
CA ILE A 121 -7.61 -28.15 16.97
C ILE A 121 -8.37 -26.84 16.79
N VAL A 122 -7.63 -25.74 16.75
CA VAL A 122 -8.12 -24.40 16.40
C VAL A 122 -7.27 -23.79 15.31
N GLN A 123 -7.86 -22.86 14.56
CA GLN A 123 -7.12 -22.01 13.63
C GLN A 123 -6.74 -20.70 14.33
N ILE A 124 -5.46 -20.33 14.27
CA ILE A 124 -4.93 -19.09 14.86
C ILE A 124 -4.20 -18.25 13.79
N PRO A 125 -4.19 -16.91 13.90
CA PRO A 125 -3.46 -16.06 12.97
C PRO A 125 -1.95 -16.34 12.96
N ALA A 126 -1.41 -16.64 11.79
CA ALA A 126 0.02 -16.92 11.57
C ALA A 126 0.89 -15.70 11.82
N ASN A 127 0.44 -14.54 11.33
CA ASN A 127 1.17 -13.29 11.32
C ASN A 127 0.44 -12.22 12.15
N PRO A 128 1.18 -11.27 12.75
CA PRO A 128 0.56 -10.14 13.44
C PRO A 128 -0.23 -9.29 12.44
N PRO A 129 -1.47 -8.87 12.80
CA PRO A 129 -2.24 -7.99 11.93
C PRO A 129 -1.56 -6.61 11.82
N LEU A 130 -1.43 -6.10 10.59
CA LEU A 130 -0.82 -4.79 10.32
C LEU A 130 -1.87 -3.69 10.15
N THR A 131 -3.10 -4.06 9.80
CA THR A 131 -4.21 -3.12 9.62
C THR A 131 -5.40 -3.47 10.50
N ARG A 132 -6.26 -2.49 10.80
CA ARG A 132 -7.47 -2.72 11.59
C ARG A 132 -8.42 -3.75 10.96
N PRO A 133 -8.68 -3.74 9.63
CA PRO A 133 -9.46 -4.80 8.99
C PRO A 133 -8.85 -6.21 9.17
N GLN A 134 -7.52 -6.34 9.06
CA GLN A 134 -6.84 -7.61 9.34
C GLN A 134 -7.02 -8.03 10.80
N PHE A 135 -6.86 -7.09 11.74
CA PHE A 135 -7.04 -7.35 13.17
C PHE A 135 -8.46 -7.84 13.49
N GLU A 136 -9.48 -7.20 12.92
CA GLU A 136 -10.88 -7.58 13.10
C GLU A 136 -11.17 -8.98 12.54
N LYS A 137 -10.57 -9.35 11.41
CA LYS A 137 -10.65 -10.71 10.85
C LYS A 137 -9.90 -11.72 11.73
N ALA A 138 -8.65 -11.45 12.06
CA ALA A 138 -7.78 -12.30 12.86
C ALA A 138 -8.38 -12.60 14.24
N SER A 139 -8.95 -11.59 14.89
CA SER A 139 -9.55 -11.70 16.23
C SER A 139 -10.76 -12.63 16.30
N LYS A 140 -11.42 -12.92 15.16
CA LYS A 140 -12.51 -13.91 15.08
C LYS A 140 -12.01 -15.34 15.27
N HIS A 141 -10.77 -15.60 14.87
CA HIS A 141 -10.14 -16.91 14.98
C HIS A 141 -9.59 -17.14 16.40
N TRP A 142 -8.75 -16.21 16.86
CA TRP A 142 -8.17 -16.24 18.20
C TRP A 142 -7.79 -14.83 18.67
N PRO A 143 -7.91 -14.49 19.97
CA PRO A 143 -7.51 -13.17 20.46
C PRO A 143 -6.05 -12.85 20.16
N THR A 144 -5.83 -11.75 19.45
CA THR A 144 -4.52 -11.24 19.08
C THR A 144 -4.30 -9.83 19.66
N SER A 145 -3.06 -9.43 19.89
CA SER A 145 -2.68 -8.05 20.10
C SER A 145 -2.61 -7.33 18.76
N PHE A 146 -2.92 -6.04 18.77
CA PHE A 146 -2.79 -5.16 17.62
C PHE A 146 -2.35 -3.79 18.11
N HIS A 147 -1.27 -3.30 17.53
CA HIS A 147 -0.79 -1.93 17.74
C HIS A 147 -1.11 -1.17 16.48
N GLU A 148 -2.05 -0.24 16.59
CA GLU A 148 -2.58 0.45 15.43
C GLU A 148 -1.57 1.47 14.87
N ASP A 149 -1.25 1.31 13.59
CA ASP A 149 -0.67 2.40 12.81
C ASP A 149 -1.77 3.41 12.46
N LYS A 150 -1.72 4.56 13.13
CA LYS A 150 -2.71 5.63 12.93
C LYS A 150 -2.67 6.18 11.52
N LEU A 151 -1.50 6.29 10.89
CA LEU A 151 -1.37 6.83 9.53
C LEU A 151 -2.04 5.90 8.51
N VAL A 152 -1.75 4.60 8.59
CA VAL A 152 -2.40 3.59 7.73
C VAL A 152 -3.91 3.58 7.96
N THR A 153 -4.35 3.72 9.22
CA THR A 153 -5.78 3.76 9.56
C THR A 153 -6.48 5.00 9.00
N PHE A 154 -5.89 6.19 9.15
CA PHE A 154 -6.44 7.41 8.56
C PHE A 154 -6.45 7.35 7.05
N ALA A 155 -5.40 6.79 6.45
CA ALA A 155 -5.29 6.59 5.01
C ALA A 155 -6.36 5.65 4.46
N LEU A 156 -6.62 4.53 5.15
CA LEU A 156 -7.72 3.60 4.80
C LEU A 156 -9.11 4.22 4.95
N LYS A 157 -9.27 5.24 5.79
CA LYS A 157 -10.52 6.01 5.94
C LYS A 157 -10.64 7.18 4.96
N GLY A 158 -9.67 7.38 4.06
CA GLY A 158 -9.64 8.54 3.14
C GLY A 158 -9.41 9.89 3.85
N GLN A 159 -8.92 9.86 5.10
CA GLN A 159 -8.75 11.00 6.00
C GLN A 159 -7.29 11.47 6.09
N LEU A 160 -6.38 10.93 5.27
CA LEU A 160 -4.96 11.29 5.31
C LEU A 160 -4.71 12.74 4.85
N PHE A 161 -5.52 13.24 3.93
CA PHE A 161 -5.31 14.53 3.28
C PHE A 161 -6.39 15.54 3.66
N THR A 162 -5.96 16.77 3.95
CA THR A 162 -6.86 17.89 4.21
C THR A 162 -7.64 18.28 2.95
N ALA A 163 -8.73 19.03 3.12
CA ALA A 163 -9.50 19.55 1.98
C ALA A 163 -8.62 20.37 1.01
N HIS A 164 -7.74 21.22 1.56
CA HIS A 164 -6.80 22.01 0.77
C HIS A 164 -5.84 21.12 -0.05
N GLN A 165 -5.25 20.09 0.58
CA GLN A 165 -4.38 19.14 -0.12
C GLN A 165 -5.14 18.43 -1.24
N LYS A 166 -6.38 18.01 -1.02
CA LYS A 166 -7.23 17.40 -2.08
C LYS A 166 -7.50 18.37 -3.23
N THR A 167 -7.71 19.66 -2.95
CA THR A 167 -7.81 20.69 -4.00
C THR A 167 -6.53 20.79 -4.83
N LYS A 168 -5.35 20.86 -4.18
CA LYS A 168 -4.05 20.87 -4.87
C LYS A 168 -3.83 19.61 -5.71
N MET A 169 -4.14 18.43 -5.17
CA MET A 169 -4.07 17.16 -5.92
C MET A 169 -4.92 17.19 -7.19
N ARG A 170 -6.13 17.76 -7.12
CA ARG A 170 -6.99 17.96 -8.29
C ARG A 170 -6.35 18.90 -9.30
N GLU A 171 -5.82 20.04 -8.86
CA GLU A 171 -5.14 20.99 -9.75
C GLU A 171 -3.99 20.33 -10.51
N TYR A 172 -3.14 19.58 -9.81
CA TYR A 172 -2.01 18.88 -10.42
C TYR A 172 -2.45 17.78 -11.38
N MET A 173 -3.45 16.97 -10.99
CA MET A 173 -3.97 15.92 -11.86
C MET A 173 -4.72 16.51 -13.07
N CYS A 174 -5.40 17.64 -12.94
CA CYS A 174 -5.97 18.39 -14.07
C CYS A 174 -4.90 18.79 -15.09
N VAL A 175 -3.72 19.22 -14.62
CA VAL A 175 -2.59 19.53 -15.52
C VAL A 175 -2.10 18.27 -16.22
N ALA A 176 -1.99 17.14 -15.49
CA ALA A 176 -1.62 15.86 -16.08
C ALA A 176 -2.62 15.40 -17.16
N VAL A 177 -3.93 15.51 -16.88
CA VAL A 177 -5.01 15.19 -17.85
C VAL A 177 -4.91 16.08 -19.09
N LYS A 178 -4.66 17.38 -18.93
CA LYS A 178 -4.46 18.29 -20.08
C LYS A 178 -3.26 17.89 -20.92
N ALA A 179 -2.14 17.57 -20.29
CA ALA A 179 -0.94 17.10 -20.99
C ALA A 179 -1.22 15.78 -21.76
N ALA A 180 -1.94 14.85 -21.13
CA ALA A 180 -2.35 13.59 -21.77
C ALA A 180 -3.18 13.82 -23.04
N LYS A 181 -4.14 14.76 -22.99
CA LYS A 181 -4.96 15.14 -24.15
C LYS A 181 -4.11 15.76 -25.27
N SER A 182 -3.19 16.68 -24.94
CA SER A 182 -2.26 17.23 -25.92
C SER A 182 -1.36 16.15 -26.55
N GLY A 183 -0.91 15.16 -25.79
CA GLY A 183 -0.18 14.01 -26.33
C GLY A 183 -1.01 13.21 -27.32
N ARG A 184 -2.29 12.95 -27.00
CA ARG A 184 -3.22 12.25 -27.89
C ARG A 184 -3.44 13.00 -29.21
N GLU A 185 -3.59 14.32 -29.17
CA GLU A 185 -3.71 15.16 -30.39
C GLU A 185 -2.50 15.01 -31.32
N LEU A 186 -1.34 14.67 -30.77
CA LEU A 186 -0.10 14.38 -31.51
C LEU A 186 0.07 12.89 -31.87
N GLY A 187 -0.98 12.07 -31.67
CA GLY A 187 -0.96 10.64 -31.98
C GLY A 187 -0.22 9.77 -30.95
N MET A 188 0.02 10.29 -29.73
CA MET A 188 0.61 9.52 -28.63
C MET A 188 -0.47 8.84 -27.78
N ASP A 189 -0.06 7.96 -26.87
CA ASP A 189 -0.98 7.41 -25.89
C ASP A 189 -1.42 8.50 -24.89
N ALA A 190 -2.68 8.48 -24.46
CA ALA A 190 -3.25 9.50 -23.57
C ALA A 190 -2.83 9.28 -22.10
N VAL A 191 -1.53 9.47 -21.82
CA VAL A 191 -0.96 9.42 -20.47
C VAL A 191 -0.22 10.72 -20.20
N GLY A 192 -0.50 11.34 -19.06
CA GLY A 192 0.12 12.59 -18.63
C GLY A 192 0.69 12.48 -17.23
N ALA A 193 1.75 13.22 -16.95
CA ALA A 193 2.50 13.22 -15.70
C ALA A 193 2.90 14.64 -15.31
N VAL A 194 2.92 14.91 -14.01
CA VAL A 194 3.33 16.19 -13.42
C VAL A 194 4.16 15.92 -12.18
N ILE A 195 5.36 16.49 -12.10
CA ILE A 195 6.20 16.48 -10.90
C ILE A 195 6.05 17.84 -10.20
N VAL A 196 5.82 17.81 -8.89
CA VAL A 196 5.64 19.00 -8.06
C VAL A 196 6.56 18.97 -6.85
N ASP A 197 6.96 20.16 -6.39
CA ASP A 197 7.61 20.32 -5.10
C ASP A 197 6.53 20.53 -4.03
N PRO A 198 6.32 19.57 -3.11
CA PRO A 198 5.30 19.68 -2.08
C PRO A 198 5.59 20.77 -1.04
N LYS A 199 6.83 21.30 -0.96
CA LYS A 199 7.17 22.38 -0.02
C LYS A 199 6.78 23.76 -0.55
N THR A 200 6.93 23.96 -1.86
CA THR A 200 6.66 25.23 -2.54
C THR A 200 5.36 25.24 -3.32
N GLU A 201 4.70 24.07 -3.42
CA GLU A 201 3.49 23.80 -4.20
C GLU A 201 3.65 24.10 -5.70
N GLN A 202 4.88 24.22 -6.18
CA GLN A 202 5.20 24.53 -7.57
C GLN A 202 5.25 23.28 -8.44
N ILE A 203 4.75 23.42 -9.67
CA ILE A 203 4.92 22.40 -10.70
C ILE A 203 6.33 22.52 -11.27
N ILE A 204 7.13 21.48 -11.10
CA ILE A 204 8.52 21.41 -11.57
C ILE A 204 8.59 20.90 -13.01
N ALA A 205 7.80 19.90 -13.36
CA ALA A 205 7.77 19.37 -14.73
C ALA A 205 6.36 18.90 -15.11
N VAL A 206 6.04 19.03 -16.39
CA VAL A 206 4.81 18.51 -17.01
C VAL A 206 5.22 17.69 -18.22
N ALA A 207 4.64 16.52 -18.40
CA ALA A 207 4.94 15.63 -19.51
C ALA A 207 3.72 14.83 -19.96
N HIS A 208 3.77 14.31 -21.19
CA HIS A 208 2.89 13.27 -21.68
C HIS A 208 3.67 12.13 -22.31
N ASP A 209 2.99 11.03 -22.64
CA ASP A 209 3.59 9.93 -23.37
C ASP A 209 4.13 10.41 -24.72
N CYS A 210 5.36 10.00 -25.05
CA CYS A 210 6.03 10.32 -26.31
C CYS A 210 6.55 9.04 -26.99
N LYS A 211 6.01 7.87 -26.64
CA LYS A 211 6.59 6.56 -26.99
C LYS A 211 6.49 6.22 -28.47
N ARG A 212 5.48 6.76 -29.15
CA ARG A 212 5.27 6.63 -30.62
C ARG A 212 6.08 7.66 -31.41
N GLY A 213 6.86 8.49 -30.73
CA GLY A 213 7.77 9.44 -31.33
C GLY A 213 9.11 8.81 -31.66
N SER A 214 10.14 9.21 -30.92
CA SER A 214 11.53 8.82 -31.21
C SER A 214 11.98 7.56 -30.48
N HIS A 215 11.38 7.21 -29.33
CA HIS A 215 11.82 6.08 -28.54
C HIS A 215 10.65 5.43 -27.78
N PRO A 216 10.49 4.09 -27.84
CA PRO A 216 9.39 3.39 -27.17
C PRO A 216 9.40 3.45 -25.63
N LEU A 217 10.46 3.98 -25.00
CA LEU A 217 10.59 4.08 -23.55
C LEU A 217 10.22 5.49 -23.05
N HIS A 218 9.85 6.41 -23.94
CA HIS A 218 9.42 7.76 -23.57
C HIS A 218 7.98 7.78 -23.03
N HIS A 219 7.74 7.01 -21.98
CA HIS A 219 6.50 7.10 -21.22
C HIS A 219 6.43 8.43 -20.47
N ALA A 220 5.23 8.93 -20.18
CA ALA A 220 5.02 10.23 -19.52
C ALA A 220 5.89 10.41 -18.26
N VAL A 221 6.02 9.37 -17.43
CA VAL A 221 6.86 9.39 -16.22
C VAL A 221 8.35 9.55 -16.56
N MET A 222 8.86 8.82 -17.55
CA MET A 222 10.27 8.89 -17.96
C MET A 222 10.59 10.28 -18.50
N VAL A 223 9.70 10.82 -19.35
CA VAL A 223 9.83 12.17 -19.90
C VAL A 223 9.82 13.21 -18.77
N CYS A 224 8.95 13.04 -17.76
CA CYS A 224 8.90 13.95 -16.62
C CYS A 224 10.19 13.93 -15.80
N ILE A 225 10.75 12.74 -15.52
CA ILE A 225 12.04 12.58 -14.83
C ILE A 225 13.18 13.23 -15.64
N ASP A 226 13.23 12.98 -16.95
CA ASP A 226 14.26 13.54 -17.82
C ASP A 226 14.18 15.07 -17.89
N LEU A 227 12.97 15.65 -17.94
CA LEU A 227 12.77 17.11 -17.87
C LEU A 227 13.29 17.71 -16.56
N VAL A 228 13.09 17.04 -15.42
CA VAL A 228 13.67 17.46 -14.14
C VAL A 228 15.19 17.40 -14.20
N ALA A 229 15.75 16.32 -14.75
CA ALA A 229 17.19 16.17 -14.91
C ALA A 229 17.79 17.24 -15.85
N CYS A 230 17.13 17.56 -16.97
CA CYS A 230 17.51 18.66 -17.86
C CYS A 230 17.57 20.00 -17.12
N GLY A 231 16.62 20.25 -16.21
CA GLY A 231 16.61 21.44 -15.36
C GLY A 231 17.71 21.49 -14.30
N GLN A 232 18.47 20.41 -14.13
CA GLN A 232 19.57 20.26 -13.18
C GLN A 232 20.90 19.97 -13.91
N ASP A 233 21.06 20.52 -15.12
CA ASP A 233 22.23 20.35 -15.99
C ASP A 233 22.56 18.89 -16.38
N GLY A 234 21.57 18.00 -16.27
CA GLY A 234 21.62 16.62 -16.74
C GLY A 234 20.67 16.39 -17.92
N GLY A 235 19.94 15.28 -17.87
CA GLY A 235 18.98 14.87 -18.90
C GLY A 235 19.64 14.30 -20.16
N ALA A 236 18.91 13.45 -20.86
CA ALA A 236 19.42 12.75 -22.04
C ALA A 236 18.71 13.18 -23.34
N TYR A 237 17.47 13.68 -23.24
CA TYR A 237 16.64 13.90 -24.40
C TYR A 237 16.12 15.34 -24.52
N LYS A 238 15.64 15.63 -25.73
CA LYS A 238 15.11 16.92 -26.13
C LYS A 238 13.65 16.76 -26.55
N TYR A 239 12.78 17.60 -26.00
CA TYR A 239 11.33 17.48 -26.12
C TYR A 239 10.67 18.70 -26.77
N GLU A 240 11.40 19.55 -27.50
CA GLU A 240 10.87 20.81 -28.07
C GLU A 240 9.74 20.58 -29.09
N LYS A 241 9.68 19.39 -29.69
CA LYS A 241 8.57 18.95 -30.55
C LYS A 241 7.25 18.70 -29.80
N TYR A 242 7.26 18.72 -28.47
CA TYR A 242 6.12 18.43 -27.61
C TYR A 242 5.82 19.62 -26.70
N PRO A 243 5.00 20.60 -27.13
CA PRO A 243 4.79 21.86 -26.41
C PRO A 243 4.27 21.72 -24.97
N ALA A 244 3.54 20.64 -24.69
CA ALA A 244 3.04 20.35 -23.35
C ALA A 244 4.11 19.75 -22.42
N CYS A 245 5.21 19.21 -22.96
CA CYS A 245 6.35 18.69 -22.20
C CYS A 245 7.29 19.85 -21.84
N ARG A 246 7.34 20.22 -20.55
CA ARG A 246 8.13 21.38 -20.10
C ARG A 246 8.65 21.22 -18.68
N PHE A 247 9.81 21.80 -18.44
CA PHE A 247 10.36 22.06 -17.11
C PHE A 247 10.01 23.50 -16.71
N SER A 248 9.59 23.70 -15.46
CA SER A 248 9.43 25.04 -14.87
C SER A 248 10.68 25.34 -14.06
N CYS A 249 11.40 26.41 -14.42
CA CYS A 249 12.52 26.88 -13.63
C CYS A 249 12.00 27.36 -12.26
N SER A 250 12.51 26.81 -11.17
CA SER A 250 12.28 27.38 -9.84
C SER A 250 13.13 28.65 -9.73
N ASN A 251 12.50 29.79 -9.41
CA ASN A 251 13.19 31.09 -9.21
C ASN A 251 14.28 31.07 -8.10
N SER A 252 14.56 29.95 -7.45
CA SER A 252 15.73 29.75 -6.59
C SER A 252 17.06 29.69 -7.37
N VAL A 253 17.03 29.67 -8.72
CA VAL A 253 18.23 29.64 -9.56
C VAL A 253 18.91 31.03 -9.68
N CYS A 254 18.27 32.13 -9.25
CA CYS A 254 18.82 33.49 -9.42
C CYS A 254 19.26 34.22 -8.15
N ASP A 255 19.17 33.61 -6.96
CA ASP A 255 19.69 34.20 -5.73
C ASP A 255 20.80 33.29 -5.19
N GLY A 256 22.05 33.74 -5.29
CA GLY A 256 23.29 32.98 -5.08
C GLY A 256 23.53 32.46 -3.66
N LYS A 257 22.57 31.76 -3.08
CA LYS A 257 22.71 30.99 -1.84
C LYS A 257 22.88 29.51 -2.18
N GLU A 258 23.98 28.94 -1.70
CA GLU A 258 24.41 27.55 -1.83
C GLU A 258 23.43 26.54 -1.16
N THR A 259 22.20 26.43 -1.64
CA THR A 259 21.42 25.21 -1.45
C THR A 259 21.38 24.51 -2.79
N GLY A 260 22.29 23.55 -2.99
CA GLY A 260 22.39 22.79 -4.24
C GLY A 260 21.03 22.20 -4.66
N LEU A 261 20.77 22.15 -5.96
CA LEU A 261 19.57 21.53 -6.51
C LEU A 261 19.42 20.09 -5.97
N PRO A 262 18.19 19.64 -5.69
CA PRO A 262 17.98 18.28 -5.20
C PRO A 262 18.45 17.26 -6.24
N TYR A 263 18.88 16.08 -5.80
CA TYR A 263 19.23 14.99 -6.72
C TYR A 263 17.96 14.51 -7.46
N ILE A 264 17.82 14.90 -8.73
CA ILE A 264 16.71 14.54 -9.62
C ILE A 264 15.36 14.85 -8.97
N CYS A 265 14.57 13.83 -8.60
CA CYS A 265 13.22 13.98 -8.05
C CYS A 265 13.17 13.86 -6.51
N THR A 266 14.33 13.97 -5.83
CA THR A 266 14.42 13.81 -4.38
C THR A 266 13.49 14.79 -3.67
N GLY A 267 12.52 14.26 -2.93
CA GLY A 267 11.57 15.06 -2.15
C GLY A 267 10.38 15.61 -2.94
N TYR A 268 10.25 15.29 -4.22
CA TYR A 268 9.13 15.71 -5.07
C TYR A 268 8.02 14.66 -5.12
N ASP A 269 6.82 15.12 -5.49
CA ASP A 269 5.67 14.25 -5.71
C ASP A 269 5.35 14.15 -7.20
N LEU A 270 4.93 12.96 -7.64
CA LEU A 270 4.46 12.71 -8.99
C LEU A 270 2.94 12.55 -9.01
N TYR A 271 2.27 13.23 -9.93
CA TYR A 271 0.87 13.01 -10.30
C TYR A 271 0.81 12.45 -11.71
N VAL A 272 0.20 11.29 -11.91
CA VAL A 272 0.16 10.61 -13.22
C VAL A 272 -1.23 10.05 -13.52
N THR A 273 -1.72 10.25 -14.74
CA THR A 273 -3.11 9.85 -15.08
C THR A 273 -3.31 8.34 -15.07
N ARG A 274 -2.26 7.56 -15.38
CA ARG A 274 -2.29 6.10 -15.45
C ARG A 274 -1.22 5.50 -14.55
N GLU A 275 -1.55 4.40 -13.88
CA GLU A 275 -0.61 3.65 -13.04
C GLU A 275 0.67 3.31 -13.84
N PRO A 276 1.86 3.68 -13.31
CA PRO A 276 3.13 3.40 -13.97
C PRO A 276 3.42 1.90 -14.15
N CYS A 277 4.01 1.54 -15.29
CA CYS A 277 4.54 0.19 -15.52
C CYS A 277 5.84 -0.05 -14.73
N VAL A 278 6.34 -1.30 -14.75
CA VAL A 278 7.54 -1.73 -14.02
C VAL A 278 8.76 -0.84 -14.29
N MET A 279 9.00 -0.48 -15.56
CA MET A 279 10.11 0.40 -15.93
C MET A 279 9.98 1.78 -15.24
N CYS A 280 8.83 2.42 -15.38
CA CYS A 280 8.58 3.74 -14.82
C CYS A 280 8.64 3.72 -13.28
N ALA A 281 8.07 2.67 -12.67
CA ALA A 281 8.11 2.48 -11.22
C ALA A 281 9.55 2.30 -10.70
N MET A 282 10.40 1.53 -11.40
CA MET A 282 11.80 1.40 -11.01
C MET A 282 12.60 2.68 -11.25
N ALA A 283 12.30 3.43 -12.32
CA ALA A 283 12.91 4.75 -12.54
C ALA A 283 12.60 5.73 -11.40
N LEU A 284 11.40 5.67 -10.82
CA LEU A 284 11.00 6.46 -9.67
C LEU A 284 11.74 6.10 -8.37
N VAL A 285 12.09 4.81 -8.20
CA VAL A 285 13.01 4.36 -7.13
C VAL A 285 14.38 5.03 -7.31
N HIS A 286 14.92 4.98 -8.52
CA HIS A 286 16.24 5.56 -8.84
C HIS A 286 16.27 7.10 -8.79
N SER A 287 15.15 7.77 -9.08
CA SER A 287 15.03 9.23 -8.99
C SER A 287 14.71 9.74 -7.58
N ARG A 288 14.52 8.83 -6.62
CA ARG A 288 14.19 9.12 -5.21
C ARG A 288 12.92 9.96 -5.02
N ILE A 289 11.89 9.69 -5.83
CA ILE A 289 10.59 10.36 -5.67
C ILE A 289 10.06 10.19 -4.23
N SER A 290 9.36 11.18 -3.70
CA SER A 290 8.79 11.11 -2.34
C SER A 290 7.45 10.40 -2.31
N ARG A 291 6.52 10.80 -3.19
CA ARG A 291 5.18 10.22 -3.28
C ARG A 291 4.70 10.16 -4.72
N VAL A 292 3.83 9.19 -5.01
CA VAL A 292 3.20 9.05 -6.32
C VAL A 292 1.68 8.96 -6.16
N PHE A 293 0.98 9.75 -6.95
CA PHE A 293 -0.47 9.81 -7.01
C PHE A 293 -0.91 9.42 -8.42
N TYR A 294 -1.72 8.38 -8.55
CA TYR A 294 -2.27 7.99 -9.85
C TYR A 294 -3.79 7.91 -9.88
N GLY A 295 -4.35 8.16 -11.07
CA GLY A 295 -5.79 8.10 -11.31
C GLY A 295 -6.26 6.69 -11.66
N ALA A 296 -6.08 6.28 -12.91
CA ALA A 296 -6.54 5.00 -13.44
C ALA A 296 -5.51 3.87 -13.22
N SER A 297 -5.98 2.69 -12.82
CA SER A 297 -5.15 1.48 -12.72
C SER A 297 -4.92 0.86 -14.11
N THR A 298 -3.87 0.06 -14.28
CA THR A 298 -3.59 -0.62 -15.57
C THR A 298 -3.12 -2.05 -15.37
N ALA A 299 -3.42 -2.95 -16.32
CA ALA A 299 -3.10 -4.38 -16.19
C ALA A 299 -1.60 -4.66 -15.98
N ASP A 300 -0.72 -3.84 -16.56
CA ASP A 300 0.74 -3.93 -16.41
C ASP A 300 1.30 -2.98 -15.32
N GLY A 301 0.42 -2.51 -14.45
CA GLY A 301 0.73 -1.56 -13.38
C GLY A 301 1.62 -2.15 -12.29
N ALA A 302 2.59 -1.37 -11.83
CA ALA A 302 3.64 -1.83 -10.93
C ALA A 302 3.53 -1.31 -9.49
N PHE A 303 2.39 -0.69 -9.12
CA PHE A 303 2.15 -0.25 -7.76
C PHE A 303 1.06 -1.03 -7.05
N GLY A 304 -0.04 -1.38 -7.72
CA GLY A 304 -1.16 -2.09 -7.11
C GLY A 304 -1.78 -3.16 -8.00
N SER A 305 -1.58 -3.10 -9.32
CA SER A 305 -2.22 -4.05 -10.25
C SER A 305 -1.50 -5.38 -10.33
N ARG A 306 -0.24 -5.38 -10.78
CA ARG A 306 0.52 -6.62 -11.02
C ARG A 306 1.73 -6.78 -10.10
N TYR A 307 2.34 -5.66 -9.74
CA TYR A 307 3.45 -5.60 -8.81
C TYR A 307 3.23 -4.49 -7.78
N LYS A 308 4.01 -4.51 -6.70
CA LYS A 308 4.08 -3.46 -5.68
C LYS A 308 5.52 -3.07 -5.46
N ILE A 309 6.14 -2.46 -6.47
CA ILE A 309 7.58 -2.18 -6.48
C ILE A 309 7.98 -1.28 -5.31
N HIS A 310 7.15 -0.28 -4.99
CA HIS A 310 7.38 0.64 -3.86
C HIS A 310 7.37 -0.06 -2.48
N CYS A 311 6.83 -1.28 -2.39
CA CYS A 311 6.81 -2.08 -1.16
C CYS A 311 7.95 -3.11 -1.05
N GLN A 312 8.80 -3.27 -2.07
CA GLN A 312 9.84 -4.30 -2.07
C GLN A 312 10.93 -4.01 -1.02
N LYS A 313 11.19 -4.96 -0.13
CA LYS A 313 12.09 -4.78 1.01
C LYS A 313 13.55 -4.59 0.60
N ASP A 314 13.97 -5.23 -0.49
CA ASP A 314 15.36 -5.25 -0.98
C ASP A 314 15.75 -4.01 -1.80
N LEU A 315 14.81 -3.10 -2.06
CA LEU A 315 15.09 -1.83 -2.73
C LEU A 315 15.64 -0.79 -1.74
N ASN A 316 16.56 0.03 -2.24
CA ASN A 316 17.32 1.01 -1.43
C ASN A 316 16.57 2.33 -1.14
N HIS A 317 15.43 2.58 -1.81
CA HIS A 317 14.61 3.78 -1.62
C HIS A 317 13.14 3.38 -1.44
N ARG A 318 12.43 4.09 -0.56
CA ARG A 318 11.00 3.88 -0.30
C ARG A 318 10.23 5.16 -0.53
N PHE A 319 9.04 5.03 -1.11
CA PHE A 319 8.13 6.13 -1.37
C PHE A 319 6.68 5.67 -1.22
N GLU A 320 5.80 6.62 -0.93
CA GLU A 320 4.38 6.33 -0.75
C GLU A 320 3.64 6.38 -2.08
N VAL A 321 2.67 5.49 -2.27
CA VAL A 321 1.84 5.49 -3.47
C VAL A 321 0.38 5.58 -3.07
N PHE A 322 -0.34 6.44 -3.79
CA PHE A 322 -1.75 6.69 -3.61
C PHE A 322 -2.49 6.56 -4.94
N LYS A 323 -3.70 6.02 -4.87
CA LYS A 323 -4.56 5.77 -6.03
C LYS A 323 -5.90 6.48 -5.90
N GLY A 324 -6.56 6.69 -7.04
CA GLY A 324 -7.93 7.17 -7.12
C GLY A 324 -8.08 8.68 -7.38
N VAL A 325 -6.97 9.41 -7.53
CA VAL A 325 -7.04 10.87 -7.78
C VAL A 325 -7.68 11.14 -9.14
N MET A 326 -8.87 11.76 -9.15
CA MET A 326 -9.66 12.01 -10.36
C MET A 326 -9.82 10.75 -11.24
N VAL A 327 -10.12 9.60 -10.63
CA VAL A 327 -10.17 8.30 -11.30
C VAL A 327 -11.03 8.29 -12.56
N ASN A 328 -12.25 8.84 -12.51
CA ASN A 328 -13.17 8.85 -13.65
C ASN A 328 -12.58 9.58 -14.87
N ALA A 329 -12.04 10.79 -14.66
CA ALA A 329 -11.40 11.56 -15.72
C ALA A 329 -10.16 10.85 -16.30
N CYS A 330 -9.44 10.09 -15.47
CA CYS A 330 -8.28 9.33 -15.91
C CYS A 330 -8.64 8.03 -16.66
N GLU A 331 -9.72 7.36 -16.26
CA GLU A 331 -10.23 6.17 -16.94
C GLU A 331 -10.80 6.50 -18.32
N ASP A 332 -11.43 7.66 -18.47
CA ASP A 332 -11.97 8.08 -19.76
C ASP A 332 -10.87 8.39 -20.79
N LEU A 333 -9.66 8.77 -20.33
CA LEU A 333 -8.47 8.81 -21.19
C LEU A 333 -8.03 7.42 -21.70
N CYS A 334 -8.52 6.33 -21.10
CA CYS A 334 -8.14 4.96 -21.49
C CYS A 334 -9.15 4.30 -22.43
N LYS A 335 -10.38 4.84 -22.54
CA LYS A 335 -11.50 4.24 -23.30
C LYS A 335 -11.58 4.70 -24.77
N GLU A 336 -10.76 5.67 -25.16
CA GLU A 336 -10.71 6.29 -26.50
C GLU A 336 -9.32 6.18 -27.11
#